data_AF-A0A822ZGJ8-F1
#
_entry.id   AF-A0A822ZGJ8-F1
#
_cell.length_a   1.000
_cell.length_b   1.000
_cell.length_c   1.000
_cell.angle_alpha   90.00
_cell.angle_beta   90.00
_cell.angle_gamma   90.00
#
_symmetry.space_group_name_H-M   'P 1'
#
loop_
_entity.id
_entity.type
_entity.pdbx_description
1 polymer ?
#
loop_
_entity_poly.entity_id
_entity_poly.type
_entity_poly.pdbx_seq_one_letter_code
_entity_poly.pdbx_strand_id
1 'polypeptide(L)'
;MYQAVENLAMTRWDKTNLPLHSLAYVLTPYYYSESWLISSAPGGGKRKKPHADPDIQKAYLDALDRAVGDSKEAFMVRQQLSDFVSGRGAFACSQAIEDRETMAALSWWNLYGVTTSELYNLAIRVLSQSVRTSYVERELSTFWYIHNVKRNKLNSNRADSLVYVH
;
A
#
# COMPACT_ATOMS: atom_id res chain seq x y z
N MET A 1 -19.85 -15.99 21.85
CA MET A 1 -20.08 -16.75 20.59
C MET A 1 -19.91 -15.84 19.36
N TYR A 2 -20.47 -14.62 19.35
CA TYR A 2 -20.26 -13.62 18.29
C TYR A 2 -18.79 -13.22 18.04
N GLN A 3 -18.03 -12.89 19.10
CA GLN A 3 -16.60 -12.52 18.97
C GLN A 3 -15.72 -13.59 18.32
N ALA A 4 -16.04 -14.88 18.49
CA ALA A 4 -15.25 -15.95 17.89
C ALA A 4 -15.52 -16.08 16.39
N VAL A 5 -16.76 -15.88 15.96
CA VAL A 5 -17.15 -15.86 14.54
C VAL A 5 -16.61 -14.60 13.86
N GLU A 6 -16.67 -13.44 14.53
CA GLU A 6 -16.05 -12.19 14.07
C GLU A 6 -14.53 -12.33 13.94
N ASN A 7 -13.84 -12.87 14.95
CA ASN A 7 -12.40 -13.10 14.88
C ASN A 7 -12.03 -14.09 13.77
N LEU A 8 -12.84 -15.13 13.53
CA LEU A 8 -12.55 -16.12 12.50
C LEU A 8 -12.86 -15.59 11.08
N ALA A 9 -13.90 -14.77 10.94
CA ALA A 9 -14.20 -14.01 9.73
C ALA A 9 -13.09 -12.98 9.45
N MET A 10 -12.64 -12.22 10.45
CA MET A 10 -11.51 -11.30 10.34
C MET A 10 -10.18 -12.04 10.05
N THR A 11 -9.92 -13.19 10.68
CA THR A 11 -8.68 -13.95 10.41
C THR A 11 -8.67 -14.56 9.01
N ARG A 12 -9.84 -15.01 8.51
CA ARG A 12 -9.97 -15.44 7.10
C ARG A 12 -9.81 -14.24 6.16
N TRP A 13 -10.45 -13.12 6.49
CA TRP A 13 -10.37 -11.86 5.77
C TRP A 13 -8.92 -11.35 5.67
N ASP A 14 -8.18 -11.35 6.78
CA ASP A 14 -6.77 -11.00 6.88
C ASP A 14 -5.87 -11.97 6.11
N LYS A 15 -6.27 -13.23 5.91
CA LYS A 15 -5.50 -14.18 5.10
C LYS A 15 -5.77 -14.07 3.61
N THR A 16 -7.01 -13.76 3.21
CA THR A 16 -7.41 -13.69 1.79
C THR A 16 -7.26 -12.31 1.18
N ASN A 17 -7.38 -11.23 1.96
CA ASN A 17 -7.46 -9.85 1.44
C ASN A 17 -6.24 -8.98 1.77
N LEU A 18 -5.53 -9.24 2.87
CA LEU A 18 -4.32 -8.50 3.25
C LEU A 18 -3.24 -8.47 2.15
N PRO A 19 -3.00 -9.55 1.38
CA PRO A 19 -2.05 -9.52 0.27
C PRO A 19 -2.47 -8.52 -0.82
N LEU A 20 -3.73 -8.54 -1.22
CA LEU A 20 -4.25 -7.64 -2.26
C LEU A 20 -4.29 -6.18 -1.79
N HIS A 21 -4.64 -5.92 -0.53
CA HIS A 21 -4.67 -4.57 0.03
C HIS A 21 -3.27 -3.96 0.14
N SER A 22 -2.28 -4.74 0.55
CA SER A 22 -0.88 -4.28 0.60
C SER A 22 -0.32 -3.98 -0.80
N LEU A 23 -0.66 -4.80 -1.81
CA LEU A 23 -0.32 -4.54 -3.21
C LEU A 23 -1.03 -3.30 -3.75
N ALA A 24 -2.34 -3.17 -3.52
CA ALA A 24 -3.08 -1.98 -3.92
C ALA A 24 -2.52 -0.72 -3.27
N TYR A 25 -2.11 -0.80 -2.00
CA TYR A 25 -1.48 0.28 -1.27
C TYR A 25 -0.14 0.70 -1.89
N VAL A 26 0.77 -0.23 -2.17
CA VAL A 26 2.05 0.14 -2.81
C VAL A 26 1.83 0.61 -4.25
N LEU A 27 0.82 0.11 -4.97
CA LEU A 27 0.57 0.45 -6.37
C LEU A 27 -0.29 1.70 -6.55
N THR A 28 -0.78 2.34 -5.48
CA THR A 28 -1.62 3.54 -5.58
C THR A 28 -0.75 4.81 -5.53
N PRO A 29 -0.62 5.58 -6.64
CA PRO A 29 0.29 6.73 -6.72
C PRO A 29 -0.02 7.85 -5.71
N TYR A 30 -1.30 8.00 -5.34
CA TYR A 30 -1.77 8.98 -4.35
C TYR A 30 -1.01 8.90 -3.02
N TYR A 31 -0.61 7.70 -2.56
CA TYR A 31 0.12 7.54 -1.29
C TYR A 31 1.58 8.00 -1.32
N TYR A 32 2.03 8.48 -2.48
CA TYR A 32 3.33 9.09 -2.68
C TYR A 32 3.22 10.62 -2.78
N SER A 33 2.00 11.18 -2.85
CA SER A 33 1.76 12.61 -2.94
C SER A 33 2.25 13.34 -1.69
N GLU A 34 2.68 14.58 -1.89
CA GLU A 34 3.15 15.42 -0.79
C GLU A 34 2.01 15.77 0.16
N SER A 35 0.83 16.08 -0.38
CA SER A 35 -0.38 16.36 0.40
C SER A 35 -0.76 15.20 1.32
N TRP A 36 -0.68 13.97 0.83
CA TRP A 36 -0.91 12.79 1.65
C TRP A 36 0.16 12.68 2.74
N LEU A 37 1.45 12.81 2.39
CA LEU A 37 2.56 12.60 3.33
C LEU A 37 2.61 13.63 4.47
N ILE A 38 2.23 14.88 4.20
CA ILE A 38 2.18 15.95 5.20
C ILE A 38 0.93 15.81 6.08
N SER A 39 -0.16 15.25 5.56
CA SER A 39 -1.36 15.03 6.35
C SER A 39 -1.13 14.04 7.50
N SER A 40 -1.76 14.29 8.65
CA SER A 40 -1.64 13.41 9.81
C SER A 40 -2.29 12.05 9.53
N ALA A 41 -1.65 10.98 10.00
CA ALA A 41 -2.27 9.67 10.07
C ALA A 41 -3.36 9.65 11.14
N PRO A 42 -4.37 8.76 11.04
CA PRO A 42 -5.28 8.47 12.11
C PRO A 42 -4.50 8.08 13.36
N GLY A 43 -4.82 8.74 14.48
CA GLY A 43 -4.04 8.61 15.71
C GLY A 43 -2.80 9.53 15.79
N GLY A 44 -2.69 10.54 14.92
CA GLY A 44 -1.74 11.65 15.06
C GLY A 44 -0.29 11.39 14.60
N GLY A 45 0.00 10.19 14.09
CA GLY A 45 1.34 9.84 13.60
C GLY A 45 1.69 10.47 12.25
N LYS A 46 2.99 10.52 11.95
CA LYS A 46 3.48 10.88 10.61
C LYS A 46 3.21 9.74 9.64
N ARG A 47 2.67 10.10 8.48
CA ARG A 47 2.50 9.17 7.38
C ARG A 47 3.84 8.87 6.70
N LYS A 48 3.98 7.67 6.14
CA LYS A 48 5.17 7.21 5.42
C LYS A 48 4.76 6.66 4.07
N LYS A 49 5.63 6.81 3.05
CA LYS A 49 5.44 6.15 1.77
C LYS A 49 5.34 4.63 1.99
N PRO A 50 4.50 3.90 1.23
CA PRO A 50 4.29 2.47 1.44
C PRO A 50 5.57 1.63 1.54
N HIS A 51 6.55 1.90 0.68
CA HIS A 51 7.84 1.19 0.64
C HIS A 51 8.83 1.59 1.75
N ALA A 52 8.59 2.70 2.45
CA ALA A 52 9.44 3.16 3.54
C ALA A 52 9.05 2.54 4.89
N ASP A 53 8.02 1.69 4.89
CA ASP A 53 7.49 1.01 6.05
C ASP A 53 7.84 -0.49 5.99
N PRO A 54 8.64 -1.04 6.92
CA PRO A 54 9.12 -2.42 6.83
C PRO A 54 8.02 -3.49 6.85
N ASP A 55 6.96 -3.30 7.63
CA ASP A 55 5.89 -4.32 7.71
C ASP A 55 5.02 -4.27 6.45
N ILE A 56 4.77 -3.08 5.90
CA ILE A 56 4.07 -2.92 4.63
C ILE A 56 4.91 -3.47 3.48
N GLN A 57 6.22 -3.18 3.49
CA GLN A 57 7.18 -3.70 2.51
C GLN A 57 7.20 -5.22 2.48
N LYS A 58 7.32 -5.85 3.65
CA LYS A 58 7.24 -7.29 3.75
C LYS A 58 5.90 -7.82 3.23
N ALA A 59 4.79 -7.21 3.65
CA ALA A 59 3.46 -7.66 3.27
C ALA A 59 3.23 -7.62 1.75
N TYR A 60 3.58 -6.52 1.07
CA TYR A 60 3.36 -6.44 -0.38
C TYR A 60 4.36 -7.27 -1.18
N LEU A 61 5.59 -7.50 -0.70
CA LEU A 61 6.55 -8.38 -1.37
C LEU A 61 6.10 -9.85 -1.29
N ASP A 62 5.68 -10.30 -0.10
CA ASP A 62 5.09 -11.64 0.07
C ASP A 62 3.84 -11.82 -0.79
N ALA A 63 3.03 -10.76 -0.94
CA ALA A 63 1.85 -10.76 -1.79
C ALA A 63 2.19 -10.79 -3.28
N LEU A 64 3.21 -10.03 -3.71
CA LEU A 64 3.71 -10.00 -5.08
C LEU A 64 4.18 -11.38 -5.50
N ASP A 65 5.01 -12.03 -4.69
CA ASP A 65 5.56 -13.36 -5.00
C ASP A 65 4.46 -14.43 -5.10
N ARG A 66 3.36 -14.27 -4.35
CA ARG A 66 2.19 -15.15 -4.48
C ARG A 66 1.34 -14.83 -5.72
N ALA A 67 1.25 -13.56 -6.09
CA ALA A 67 0.45 -13.10 -7.21
C ALA A 67 1.13 -13.34 -8.58
N VAL A 68 2.46 -13.46 -8.58
CA VAL A 68 3.28 -13.68 -9.77
C VAL A 68 3.97 -15.04 -9.62
N GLY A 69 3.36 -16.07 -10.21
CA GLY A 69 3.84 -17.45 -10.07
C GLY A 69 5.13 -17.75 -10.85
N ASP A 70 5.48 -16.93 -11.84
CA ASP A 70 6.71 -17.07 -12.62
C ASP A 70 7.86 -16.27 -11.98
N SER A 71 8.99 -16.94 -11.71
CA SER A 71 10.12 -16.33 -11.01
C SER A 71 10.80 -15.22 -11.82
N LYS A 72 10.79 -15.29 -13.16
CA LYS A 72 11.41 -14.29 -14.02
C LYS A 72 10.53 -13.05 -14.10
N GLU A 73 9.22 -13.24 -14.26
CA GLU A 73 8.23 -12.17 -14.18
C GLU A 73 8.31 -11.46 -12.81
N ALA A 74 8.34 -12.22 -11.71
CA ALA A 74 8.42 -11.65 -10.37
C ALA A 74 9.69 -10.80 -10.17
N PHE A 75 10.82 -11.22 -10.75
CA PHE A 75 12.05 -10.42 -10.76
C PHE A 75 11.86 -9.08 -11.50
N MET A 76 11.28 -9.12 -12.70
CA MET A 76 11.02 -7.91 -13.49
C MET A 76 10.04 -6.96 -12.78
N VAL A 77 8.97 -7.49 -12.19
CA VAL A 77 8.01 -6.70 -11.41
C VAL A 77 8.72 -6.02 -10.24
N ARG A 78 9.60 -6.72 -9.50
CA ARG A 78 10.34 -6.10 -8.38
C ARG A 78 11.29 -5.00 -8.84
N GLN A 79 11.96 -5.18 -9.98
CA GLN A 79 12.83 -4.15 -10.56
C GLN A 79 12.04 -2.91 -10.95
N GLN A 80 10.94 -3.09 -11.70
CA GLN A 80 10.06 -2.00 -12.11
C GLN A 80 9.37 -1.33 -10.91
N LEU A 81 9.01 -2.10 -9.89
CA LEU A 81 8.47 -1.56 -8.65
C LEU A 81 9.49 -0.65 -7.96
N SER A 82 10.78 -1.04 -7.96
CA SER A 82 11.85 -0.18 -7.48
C SER A 82 11.92 1.14 -8.24
N ASP A 83 11.77 1.12 -9.57
CA ASP A 83 11.75 2.33 -10.40
C ASP A 83 10.57 3.23 -10.06
N PHE A 84 9.37 2.65 -9.92
CA PHE A 84 8.17 3.37 -9.51
C PHE A 84 8.32 4.04 -8.14
N VAL A 85 8.68 3.29 -7.10
CA VAL A 85 8.73 3.84 -5.73
C VAL A 85 9.87 4.85 -5.54
N SER A 86 10.91 4.75 -6.37
CA SER A 86 12.04 5.67 -6.39
C SER A 86 11.79 6.87 -7.31
N GLY A 87 10.67 6.93 -8.03
CA GLY A 87 10.36 8.00 -8.98
C GLY A 87 11.38 8.09 -10.11
N ARG A 88 11.76 6.96 -10.72
CA ARG A 88 12.67 6.89 -11.87
C ARG A 88 11.90 6.75 -13.19
N GLY A 89 12.58 7.03 -14.30
CA GLY A 89 12.01 6.86 -15.64
C GLY A 89 10.76 7.71 -15.85
N ALA A 90 9.69 7.10 -16.39
CA ALA A 90 8.42 7.76 -16.64
C ALA A 90 7.76 8.36 -15.37
N PHE A 91 8.08 7.81 -14.20
CA PHE A 91 7.51 8.26 -12.92
C PHE A 91 8.20 9.49 -12.33
N ALA A 92 9.35 9.88 -12.89
CA ALA A 92 10.10 11.08 -12.48
C ALA A 92 9.55 12.37 -13.11
N CYS A 93 8.70 12.26 -14.13
CA CYS A 93 8.26 13.43 -14.87
C CYS A 93 7.29 14.28 -14.03
N SER A 94 7.35 15.60 -14.20
CA SER A 94 6.55 16.54 -13.38
C SER A 94 5.05 16.24 -13.47
N GLN A 95 4.54 15.92 -14.67
CA GLN A 95 3.12 15.60 -14.84
C GLN A 95 2.72 14.33 -14.08
N ALA A 96 3.54 13.28 -14.08
CA ALA A 96 3.25 12.07 -13.31
C ALA A 96 3.22 12.35 -11.79
N ILE A 97 4.07 13.27 -11.33
CA ILE A 97 4.13 13.69 -9.91
C ILE A 97 2.92 14.53 -9.51
N GLU A 98 2.42 15.39 -10.40
CA GLU A 98 1.21 16.20 -10.17
C GLU A 98 -0.05 15.32 -10.24
N ASP A 99 -0.17 14.52 -11.29
CA ASP A 99 -1.38 13.75 -11.58
C ASP A 99 -1.64 12.65 -10.56
N ARG A 100 -0.62 12.16 -9.83
CA ARG A 100 -0.81 11.11 -8.82
C ARG A 100 -1.78 11.52 -7.70
N GLU A 101 -1.95 12.82 -7.48
CA GLU A 101 -2.84 13.35 -6.45
C GLU A 101 -4.30 13.42 -6.91
N THR A 102 -4.52 13.80 -8.16
CA THR A 102 -5.85 14.16 -8.69
C THR A 102 -6.44 13.08 -9.60
N MET A 103 -5.59 12.25 -10.21
CA MET A 103 -6.00 11.22 -11.16
C MET A 103 -6.28 9.88 -10.44
N ALA A 104 -7.31 9.18 -10.90
CA ALA A 104 -7.58 7.81 -10.45
C ALA A 104 -6.39 6.89 -10.75
N ALA A 105 -6.06 6.00 -9.81
CA ALA A 105 -4.86 5.16 -9.90
C ALA A 105 -4.78 4.34 -11.20
N LEU A 106 -5.90 3.77 -11.65
CA LEU A 106 -5.97 3.03 -12.93
C LEU A 106 -5.61 3.92 -14.13
N SER A 107 -6.16 5.13 -14.20
CA SER A 107 -5.87 6.08 -15.27
C SER A 107 -4.41 6.53 -15.24
N TRP A 108 -3.85 6.70 -14.03
CA TRP A 108 -2.42 7.02 -13.86
C TRP A 108 -1.52 5.91 -14.39
N TRP A 109 -1.82 4.65 -14.08
CA TRP A 109 -1.07 3.50 -14.62
C TRP A 109 -1.18 3.39 -16.14
N ASN A 110 -2.36 3.67 -16.71
CA ASN A 110 -2.54 3.68 -18.18
C ASN A 110 -1.66 4.72 -18.86
N LEU A 111 -1.43 5.87 -18.22
CA LEU A 111 -0.68 6.97 -18.82
C LEU A 111 0.84 6.83 -18.63
N TYR A 112 1.28 6.42 -17.43
CA TYR A 112 2.71 6.44 -17.06
C TYR A 112 3.35 5.06 -16.92
N GLY A 113 2.54 4.00 -16.81
CA GLY A 113 3.01 2.64 -16.54
C GLY A 113 3.52 1.86 -17.75
N VAL A 114 3.32 2.37 -18.97
CA VAL A 114 3.60 1.62 -20.22
C VAL A 114 5.06 1.17 -20.33
N THR A 115 6.00 1.96 -19.81
CA THR A 115 7.44 1.63 -19.83
C THR A 115 7.84 0.54 -18.83
N THR A 116 6.92 0.13 -17.95
CA THR A 116 7.08 -0.92 -16.96
C THR A 116 5.99 -1.97 -17.14
N SER A 117 6.06 -2.74 -18.23
CA SER A 117 4.99 -3.63 -18.69
C SER A 117 4.49 -4.63 -17.64
N GLU A 118 5.39 -5.29 -16.94
CA GLU A 118 5.10 -6.34 -15.97
C GLU A 118 4.44 -5.76 -14.72
N LEU A 119 4.97 -4.65 -14.20
CA LEU A 119 4.38 -3.92 -13.09
C LEU A 119 3.02 -3.32 -13.47
N TYR A 120 2.91 -2.76 -14.67
CA TYR A 120 1.66 -2.22 -15.20
C TYR A 120 0.57 -3.30 -15.24
N ASN A 121 0.87 -4.48 -15.78
CA ASN A 121 -0.08 -5.59 -15.82
C ASN A 121 -0.53 -6.00 -14.42
N LEU A 122 0.41 -6.07 -13.47
CA LEU A 122 0.08 -6.34 -12.07
C LEU A 122 -0.80 -5.23 -11.48
N ALA A 123 -0.46 -3.96 -11.71
CA ALA A 123 -1.18 -2.80 -11.20
C ALA A 123 -2.61 -2.74 -11.73
N ILE A 124 -2.82 -2.92 -13.04
CA ILE A 124 -4.16 -2.95 -13.63
C ILE A 124 -4.97 -4.10 -13.05
N ARG A 125 -4.38 -5.30 -12.90
CA ARG A 125 -5.07 -6.47 -12.31
C ARG A 125 -5.47 -6.22 -10.87
N VAL A 126 -4.55 -5.76 -10.03
CA VAL A 126 -4.76 -5.51 -8.59
C VAL A 126 -5.77 -4.38 -8.38
N LEU A 127 -5.57 -3.24 -9.04
CA LEU A 127 -6.38 -2.04 -8.84
C LEU A 127 -7.79 -2.21 -9.45
N SER A 128 -7.94 -2.96 -10.54
CA SER A 128 -9.27 -3.26 -11.09
C SER A 128 -10.08 -4.19 -10.18
N GLN A 129 -9.41 -5.07 -9.42
CA GLN A 129 -10.08 -5.91 -8.43
C GLN A 129 -10.48 -5.09 -7.20
N SER A 130 -9.65 -4.13 -6.77
CA SER A 130 -9.99 -3.26 -5.63
C SER A 130 -11.11 -2.25 -5.95
N VAL A 131 -11.21 -1.75 -7.19
CA VAL A 131 -12.24 -0.76 -7.58
C VAL A 131 -13.64 -1.38 -7.71
N ARG A 132 -13.75 -2.67 -8.07
CA ARG A 132 -15.05 -3.33 -8.32
C ARG A 132 -15.87 -3.61 -7.06
N THR A 133 -15.38 -3.25 -5.88
CA THR A 133 -16.03 -3.52 -4.61
C THR A 133 -16.19 -2.22 -3.83
N SER A 134 -17.42 -1.71 -3.72
CA SER A 134 -17.77 -0.54 -2.88
C SER A 134 -17.42 -0.74 -1.39
N TYR A 135 -17.22 -2.01 -1.02
CA TYR A 135 -16.72 -2.46 0.27
C TYR A 135 -15.21 -2.11 0.44
N VAL A 136 -14.41 -2.13 -0.62
CA VAL A 136 -12.94 -2.03 -0.53
C VAL A 136 -12.41 -0.62 -0.37
N GLU A 137 -13.08 0.44 -0.79
CA GLU A 137 -12.64 1.80 -0.39
C GLU A 137 -12.74 1.99 1.13
N ARG A 138 -13.83 1.47 1.73
CA ARG A 138 -14.03 1.47 3.18
C ARG A 138 -13.05 0.52 3.86
N GLU A 139 -12.72 -0.61 3.25
CA GLU A 139 -11.73 -1.54 3.81
C GLU A 139 -10.28 -1.13 3.61
N LEU A 140 -9.91 -0.44 2.53
CA LEU A 140 -8.61 0.17 2.36
C LEU A 140 -8.43 1.28 3.38
N SER A 141 -9.46 2.11 3.59
CA SER A 141 -9.49 3.11 4.65
C SER A 141 -9.41 2.47 6.04
N THR A 142 -10.10 1.35 6.27
CA THR A 142 -10.08 0.63 7.56
C THR A 142 -8.74 -0.08 7.79
N PHE A 143 -8.21 -0.78 6.79
CA PHE A 143 -6.89 -1.40 6.79
C PHE A 143 -5.83 -0.35 7.14
N TRP A 144 -5.87 0.78 6.43
CA TRP A 144 -5.00 1.91 6.68
C TRP A 144 -5.16 2.47 8.11
N TYR A 145 -6.40 2.69 8.56
CA TYR A 145 -6.69 3.19 9.91
C TYR A 145 -6.14 2.25 10.98
N ILE A 146 -6.44 0.94 10.88
CA ILE A 146 -5.99 -0.08 11.82
C ILE A 146 -4.46 -0.14 11.85
N HIS A 147 -3.80 -0.17 10.69
CA HIS A 147 -2.34 -0.27 10.62
C HIS A 147 -1.66 0.97 11.21
N ASN A 148 -2.20 2.17 10.97
CA ASN A 148 -1.67 3.42 11.51
C ASN A 148 -1.93 3.57 13.01
N VAL A 149 -3.16 3.33 13.47
CA VAL A 149 -3.52 3.46 14.89
C VAL A 149 -2.80 2.43 15.75
N LYS A 150 -2.78 1.16 15.32
CA LYS A 150 -2.05 0.10 16.04
C LYS A 150 -0.58 0.45 16.22
N ARG A 151 0.05 1.04 15.21
CA ARG A 151 1.45 1.48 15.27
C ARG A 151 1.68 2.73 16.09
N ASN A 152 0.84 3.74 15.95
CA ASN A 152 0.97 4.96 16.75
C ASN A 152 0.85 4.63 18.24
N LYS A 153 -0.04 3.70 18.60
CA LYS A 153 -0.14 3.16 19.97
C LYS A 153 1.09 2.37 20.41
N LEU A 154 1.67 1.53 19.55
CA LEU A 154 2.91 0.81 19.86
C LEU A 154 4.10 1.78 20.04
N ASN A 155 4.15 2.85 19.25
CA ASN A 155 5.20 3.88 19.36
C ASN A 155 5.00 4.76 20.60
N SER A 156 3.77 5.14 20.95
CA SER A 156 3.50 5.91 22.18
C SER A 156 3.84 5.08 23.42
N ASN A 157 3.45 3.81 23.46
CA ASN A 157 3.79 2.93 24.58
C ASN A 157 5.31 2.71 24.73
N ARG A 158 6.06 2.71 23.61
CA ARG A 158 7.53 2.67 23.62
C ARG A 158 8.15 4.00 24.07
N ALA A 159 7.52 5.12 23.76
CA ALA A 159 7.97 6.44 24.23
C ALA A 159 7.77 6.57 25.75
N ASP A 160 6.63 6.12 26.29
CA ASP A 160 6.35 6.16 27.74
C ASP A 160 7.30 5.26 28.55
N SER A 161 7.75 4.14 27.98
CA SER A 161 8.75 3.26 28.62
C SER A 161 10.20 3.77 28.54
N LEU A 162 10.45 4.85 27.80
CA LEU A 162 11.74 5.57 27.77
C LEU A 162 11.77 6.78 28.73
N VAL A 163 10.61 7.20 29.28
CA VAL A 163 10.52 8.34 30.22
C VAL A 163 10.64 7.89 31.69
N TYR A 164 10.71 6.59 31.97
CA TYR A 164 10.95 6.07 33.32
C TYR A 164 12.45 5.79 33.58
N VAL A 165 13.28 6.82 33.41
CA VAL A 165 14.64 6.90 33.99
C VAL A 165 14.87 8.34 34.47
N HIS A 166 14.19 8.71 35.57
CA HIS A 166 14.79 9.38 36.73
C HIS A 166 13.81 9.36 37.90
#